data_AF-A0A842UH92-F1
#
_entry.id   AF-A0A842UH92-F1
#
_cell.length_a   1.000
_cell.length_b   1.000
_cell.length_c   1.000
_cell.angle_alpha   90.00
_cell.angle_beta   90.00
_cell.angle_gamma   90.00
#
_symmetry.space_group_name_H-M   'P 1'
#
loop_
_entity.id
_entity.type
_entity.pdbx_description
1 polymer ?
#
loop_
_entity_poly.entity_id
_entity_poly.type
_entity_poly.pdbx_seq_one_letter_code
_entity_poly.pdbx_strand_id
1 'polypeptide(L)'
;MCDNCTEMPRYRCHKEVWALKIAKIERHNENDPNADTDGSAVITPAEEGFGPFRVDHEYMRKHRPEVGGYFVLYKGGYKSFSPAAPFEEGYTRI
;
A
#
# COMPACT_ATOMS: atom_id res chain seq x y z
N MET A 1 16.65 7.88 22.58
CA MET A 1 15.93 8.60 21.52
C MET A 1 15.69 7.55 20.44
N CYS A 2 14.44 7.35 19.99
CA CYS A 2 14.15 6.31 19.01
C CYS A 2 14.30 6.92 17.61
N ASP A 3 15.54 7.00 17.16
CA ASP A 3 15.93 7.38 15.81
C ASP A 3 15.68 6.18 14.89
N ASN A 4 14.56 6.20 14.14
CA ASN A 4 14.37 5.54 12.82
C ASN A 4 12.88 5.36 12.48
N CYS A 5 12.10 6.45 12.42
CA CYS A 5 10.87 6.41 11.64
C CYS A 5 11.28 6.58 10.17
N THR A 6 11.59 5.50 9.47
CA THR A 6 11.94 5.54 8.04
C THR A 6 10.75 6.12 7.27
N GLU A 7 10.90 7.31 6.70
CA GLU A 7 9.86 7.89 5.84
C GLU A 7 9.68 7.04 4.59
N MET A 8 8.42 6.87 4.16
CA MET A 8 8.10 6.12 2.95
C MET A 8 8.89 6.66 1.75
N PRO A 9 9.26 5.81 0.77
CA PRO A 9 9.88 6.29 -0.46
C PRO A 9 8.96 7.26 -1.18
N ARG A 10 9.53 8.39 -1.62
CA ARG A 10 8.81 9.40 -2.39
C ARG A 10 9.03 9.20 -3.88
N TYR A 11 7.99 9.50 -4.62
CA TYR A 11 7.95 9.39 -6.07
C TYR A 11 7.33 10.66 -6.65
N ARG A 12 7.85 11.08 -7.80
CA ARG A 12 7.37 12.25 -8.51
C ARG A 12 7.08 11.91 -9.97
N CYS A 13 5.86 12.20 -10.36
CA CYS A 13 5.44 12.32 -11.75
C CYS A 13 5.13 13.81 -12.00
N HIS A 14 3.86 14.21 -11.82
CA HIS A 14 3.44 15.63 -11.79
C HIS A 14 3.28 16.18 -10.37
N LYS A 15 3.03 15.31 -9.39
CA LYS A 15 2.93 15.61 -7.96
C LYS A 15 3.84 14.66 -7.20
N GLU A 16 4.22 15.06 -5.99
CA GLU A 16 4.94 14.19 -5.06
C GLU A 16 3.96 13.29 -4.32
N VAL A 17 4.26 12.00 -4.31
CA VAL A 17 3.51 10.96 -3.59
C VAL A 17 4.48 10.06 -2.84
N TRP A 18 4.01 9.43 -1.78
CA TRP A 18 4.71 8.33 -1.13
C TRP A 18 4.16 7.02 -1.67
N ALA A 19 5.02 6.06 -1.98
CA ALA A 19 4.55 4.76 -2.40
C ALA A 19 5.37 3.61 -1.82
N LEU A 20 4.70 2.50 -1.57
CA LEU A 20 5.30 1.24 -1.13
C LEU A 20 4.85 0.13 -2.07
N LYS A 21 5.78 -0.71 -2.49
CA LYS A 21 5.48 -1.88 -3.32
C LYS A 21 4.84 -2.94 -2.43
N ILE A 22 3.75 -3.52 -2.90
CA ILE A 22 3.00 -4.53 -2.15
C ILE A 22 3.63 -5.90 -2.41
N ALA A 23 4.28 -6.47 -1.39
CA ALA A 23 4.84 -7.82 -1.46
C ALA A 23 3.81 -8.91 -1.15
N LYS A 24 2.91 -8.65 -0.20
CA LYS A 24 1.86 -9.61 0.22
C LYS A 24 0.59 -8.86 0.62
N ILE A 25 -0.56 -9.45 0.34
CA ILE A 25 -1.87 -8.99 0.83
C ILE A 25 -2.53 -10.15 1.55
N GLU A 26 -2.90 -9.95 2.81
CA GLU A 26 -3.58 -10.92 3.65
C GLU A 26 -4.96 -10.39 3.98
N ARG A 27 -6.01 -10.95 3.37
CA ARG A 27 -7.38 -10.51 3.64
C ARG A 27 -7.85 -11.09 4.96
N HIS A 28 -8.51 -10.27 5.77
CA HIS A 28 -9.08 -10.75 7.02
C HIS A 28 -10.12 -11.83 6.71
N ASN A 29 -9.94 -13.02 7.30
CA ASN A 29 -10.78 -14.21 7.14
C ASN A 29 -10.63 -15.00 5.82
N GLU A 30 -9.48 -14.95 5.13
CA GLU A 30 -9.23 -15.83 3.96
C GLU A 30 -9.35 -17.33 4.31
N ASN A 31 -9.04 -17.71 5.55
CA ASN A 31 -9.03 -19.11 6.01
C ASN A 31 -10.31 -19.56 6.74
N ASP A 32 -11.23 -18.65 7.05
CA ASP A 32 -12.47 -18.97 7.76
C ASP A 32 -13.68 -18.25 7.14
N PRO A 33 -14.49 -18.93 6.33
CA PRO A 33 -15.63 -18.31 5.65
C PRO A 33 -16.79 -17.94 6.60
N ASN A 34 -16.73 -18.32 7.89
CA ASN A 34 -17.75 -18.02 8.89
C ASN A 34 -17.35 -16.88 9.83
N ALA A 35 -16.10 -16.39 9.74
CA ALA A 35 -15.65 -15.28 10.56
C ALA A 35 -16.18 -13.95 9.99
N ASP A 36 -16.78 -13.15 10.88
CA ASP A 36 -17.24 -11.80 10.57
C ASP A 36 -16.06 -10.99 10.01
N THR A 37 -16.09 -10.69 8.71
CA THR A 37 -15.05 -9.92 8.05
C THR A 37 -15.51 -8.48 7.92
N ASP A 38 -14.76 -7.58 8.54
CA ASP A 38 -14.85 -6.15 8.29
C ASP A 38 -14.47 -5.79 6.84
N GLY A 39 -13.95 -6.76 6.04
CA GLY A 39 -13.53 -6.58 4.66
C GLY A 39 -12.16 -5.91 4.51
N SER A 40 -11.48 -5.70 5.63
CA SER A 40 -10.12 -5.16 5.71
C SER A 40 -9.07 -6.18 5.27
N ALA A 41 -7.88 -5.69 4.96
CA ALA A 41 -6.73 -6.52 4.63
C ALA A 41 -5.45 -5.97 5.25
N VAL A 42 -4.44 -6.82 5.40
CA VAL A 42 -3.09 -6.44 5.81
C VAL A 42 -2.20 -6.46 4.57
N ILE A 43 -1.56 -5.33 4.29
CA ILE A 43 -0.60 -5.16 3.21
C ILE A 43 0.80 -5.24 3.82
N THR A 44 1.65 -6.10 3.26
CA THR A 44 3.07 -6.17 3.60
C THR A 44 3.87 -5.49 2.48
N PRO A 45 4.59 -4.40 2.77
CA PRO A 45 5.52 -3.76 1.84
C PRO A 45 6.69 -4.66 1.44
N ALA A 46 7.25 -4.43 0.26
CA ALA A 46 8.51 -5.08 -0.17
C ALA A 46 9.74 -4.33 0.36
N GLU A 47 9.59 -3.05 0.70
CA GLU A 47 10.67 -2.19 1.16
C GLU A 47 11.13 -2.55 2.57
N GLU A 48 12.45 -2.67 2.73
CA GLU A 48 13.07 -2.94 4.02
C GLU A 48 12.85 -1.77 5.00
N GLY A 49 12.48 -2.11 6.24
CA GLY A 49 12.18 -1.12 7.29
C GLY A 49 10.70 -0.78 7.43
N PHE A 50 9.82 -1.27 6.53
CA PHE A 50 8.36 -1.11 6.67
C PHE A 50 7.71 -2.41 7.11
N GLY A 51 6.96 -2.35 8.20
CA GLY A 51 6.14 -3.47 8.68
C GLY A 51 4.80 -3.57 7.94
N PRO A 52 4.11 -4.72 8.07
CA PRO A 52 2.76 -4.89 7.55
C PRO A 52 1.79 -3.88 8.18
N PHE A 53 0.86 -3.35 7.37
CA PHE A 53 -0.15 -2.38 7.80
C PHE A 53 -1.55 -2.76 7.33
N ARG A 54 -2.56 -2.43 8.13
CA ARG A 54 -3.96 -2.70 7.82
C ARG A 54 -4.54 -1.61 6.90
N VAL A 55 -5.25 -2.04 5.87
CA VAL A 55 -6.14 -1.23 5.04
C VAL A 55 -7.59 -1.62 5.30
N ASP A 56 -8.47 -0.63 5.29
CA ASP A 56 -9.90 -0.80 5.46
C ASP A 56 -10.58 -1.40 4.22
N HIS A 57 -11.83 -1.85 4.40
CA HIS A 57 -12.64 -2.40 3.33
C HIS A 57 -12.94 -1.41 2.22
N GLU A 58 -13.07 -0.12 2.52
CA GLU A 58 -13.31 0.89 1.49
C GLU A 58 -12.13 0.95 0.51
N TYR A 59 -10.90 0.95 1.02
CA TYR A 59 -9.70 0.87 0.20
C TYR A 59 -9.69 -0.41 -0.65
N MET A 60 -9.92 -1.58 -0.03
CA MET A 60 -9.94 -2.86 -0.74
C MET A 60 -11.00 -2.91 -1.85
N ARG A 61 -12.21 -2.43 -1.57
CA ARG A 61 -13.33 -2.43 -2.51
C ARG A 61 -13.12 -1.46 -3.67
N LYS A 62 -12.63 -0.25 -3.36
CA LYS A 62 -12.44 0.84 -4.34
C LYS A 62 -11.22 0.61 -5.23
N HIS A 63 -10.12 0.14 -4.65
CA HIS A 63 -8.82 0.09 -5.32
C HIS A 63 -8.42 -1.31 -5.77
N ARG A 64 -9.01 -2.36 -5.18
CA ARG A 64 -8.72 -3.77 -5.49
C ARG A 64 -7.20 -4.01 -5.65
N PRO A 65 -6.40 -3.72 -4.61
CA PRO A 65 -4.96 -3.79 -4.71
C PRO A 65 -4.50 -5.21 -5.04
N GLU A 66 -3.41 -5.30 -5.80
CA GLU A 66 -2.79 -6.54 -6.25
C GLU A 66 -1.34 -6.60 -5.80
N VAL A 67 -0.87 -7.83 -5.53
CA VAL A 67 0.54 -8.08 -5.21
C VAL A 67 1.42 -7.67 -6.38
N GLY A 68 2.54 -7.02 -6.07
CA GLY A 68 3.46 -6.43 -7.05
C GLY A 68 3.13 -4.98 -7.41
N GLY A 69 1.90 -4.52 -7.20
CA GLY A 69 1.54 -3.10 -7.37
C GLY A 69 2.02 -2.22 -6.22
N TYR A 70 1.60 -0.95 -6.24
CA TYR A 70 2.02 0.08 -5.30
C TYR A 70 0.84 0.63 -4.50
N PHE A 71 1.00 0.64 -3.18
CA PHE A 71 0.20 1.47 -2.28
C PHE A 71 0.70 2.91 -2.38
N VAL A 72 -0.15 3.85 -2.77
CA VAL A 72 0.21 5.25 -3.00
C VAL A 72 -0.50 6.14 -1.97
N LEU A 73 0.24 7.00 -1.29
CA LEU A 73 -0.25 8.00 -0.35
C LEU A 73 0.09 9.40 -0.86
N TYR A 74 -0.91 10.24 -1.01
CA TYR A 74 -0.75 11.64 -1.38
C TYR A 74 -0.54 12.51 -0.14
N LYS A 75 0.07 13.69 -0.31
CA LYS A 75 0.32 14.66 0.77
C LYS A 75 -0.92 15.05 1.59
N GLY A 76 -2.12 14.95 1.01
CA GLY A 76 -3.39 15.21 1.70
C GLY A 76 -3.97 14.02 2.47
N GLY A 77 -3.23 12.92 2.63
CA GLY A 77 -3.71 11.70 3.30
C GLY A 77 -4.58 10.79 2.42
N TYR A 78 -4.81 11.18 1.15
CA TYR A 78 -5.55 10.34 0.20
C TYR A 78 -4.73 9.11 -0.17
N LYS A 79 -5.34 7.93 -0.09
CA LYS A 79 -4.73 6.63 -0.40
C LYS A 79 -5.23 6.16 -1.76
N SER A 80 -4.35 5.58 -2.56
CA SER A 80 -4.68 4.97 -3.84
C SER A 80 -3.84 3.71 -4.08
N PHE A 81 -4.19 2.97 -5.12
CA PHE A 81 -3.42 1.86 -5.65
C PHE A 81 -2.98 2.20 -7.07
N SER A 82 -1.78 1.76 -7.45
CA SER A 82 -1.32 1.78 -8.83
C SER A 82 -0.68 0.44 -9.19
N PRO A 83 -1.00 -0.16 -10.35
CA PRO A 83 -0.29 -1.35 -10.81
C PRO A 83 1.20 -1.05 -11.06
N ALA A 84 2.04 -2.08 -10.99
CA ALA A 84 3.50 -1.95 -11.05
C ALA A 84 3.98 -1.26 -12.33
N ALA A 85 3.60 -1.80 -13.49
CA ALA A 85 4.03 -1.32 -14.80
C ALA A 85 3.73 0.17 -15.05
N PRO A 86 2.47 0.66 -14.93
CA PRO A 86 2.18 2.08 -15.14
C PRO A 86 2.79 2.98 -14.04
N PHE A 87 3.01 2.45 -12.84
CA PHE A 87 3.67 3.20 -11.77
C PHE A 87 5.16 3.40 -12.07
N GLU A 88 5.88 2.32 -12.37
CA GLU A 88 7.31 2.34 -12.65
C GLU A 88 7.64 3.10 -13.96
N GLU A 89 6.74 3.08 -14.95
CA GLU A 89 6.90 3.87 -16.19
C GLU A 89 6.60 5.37 -15.97
N GLY A 90 5.61 5.68 -15.13
CA GLY A 90 5.12 7.05 -14.95
C GLY A 90 5.78 7.84 -13.80
N TYR A 91 6.34 7.15 -12.80
CA TYR A 91 6.85 7.79 -11.59
C TYR A 91 8.35 7.57 -11.41
N THR A 92 9.06 8.66 -11.11
CA THR A 92 10.48 8.62 -10.76
C THR A 92 10.64 8.71 -9.24
N ARG A 93 11.39 7.79 -8.63
CA ARG A 93 11.74 7.87 -7.21
C ARG A 93 12.63 9.09 -6.95
N ILE A 94 12.35 9.85 -5.90
CA ILE A 94 13.07 11.07 -5.51
C ILE A 94 13.72 10.95 -4.14
#